data_AF-A0A7I0J818-F1
#
_entry.id   AF-A0A7I0J818-F1
#
_cell.length_a   1.000
_cell.length_b   1.000
_cell.length_c   1.000
_cell.angle_alpha   90.00
_cell.angle_beta   90.00
_cell.angle_gamma   90.00
#
_symmetry.space_group_name_H-M   'P 1'
#
loop_
_entity.id
_entity.type
_entity.pdbx_description
1 polymer ?
#
loop_
_entity_poly.entity_id
_entity_poly.type
_entity_poly.pdbx_seq_one_letter_code
_entity_poly.pdbx_strand_id
1 'polypeptide(L)' 'MTMKFPFVEDTLGKNLEAGTGMSVDCLTCRRHVVLDVAALVERLGPGQPCLHWDLVKVIFCHECRASGRDDRNLL' A
#
# COMPACT_ATOMS: atom_id res chain seq x y z
N MET A 1 -21.76 -6.50 -9.52
CA MET A 1 -21.08 -5.94 -8.33
C MET A 1 -22.12 -5.34 -7.40
N THR A 2 -22.41 -5.96 -6.26
CA THR A 2 -23.25 -5.37 -5.21
C THR A 2 -22.41 -4.41 -4.39
N MET A 3 -22.62 -3.10 -4.56
CA MET A 3 -21.97 -2.07 -3.75
C MET A 3 -22.52 -2.10 -2.33
N LYS A 4 -21.75 -2.62 -1.37
CA LYS A 4 -22.09 -2.57 0.06
C LYS A 4 -21.69 -1.20 0.62
N PHE A 5 -22.64 -0.50 1.25
CA PHE A 5 -22.43 0.80 1.88
C PHE A 5 -22.44 0.71 3.41
N PRO A 6 -21.59 1.50 4.11
CA PRO A 6 -20.53 2.33 3.54
C PRO A 6 -19.41 1.44 2.98
N PHE A 7 -18.92 1.79 1.78
CA PHE A 7 -17.77 1.15 1.19
C PHE A 7 -16.54 1.65 1.94
N VAL A 8 -15.98 0.82 2.80
CA VAL A 8 -14.79 1.16 3.60
C VAL A 8 -13.71 0.13 3.31
N GLU A 9 -12.90 0.38 2.28
CA GLU A 9 -11.62 -0.29 2.05
C GLU A 9 -10.57 0.29 3.01
N ASP A 10 -10.75 0.08 4.31
CA ASP A 10 -9.81 0.52 5.34
C ASP A 10 -8.72 -0.52 5.63
N THR A 11 -8.88 -1.77 5.16
CA THR A 11 -7.88 -2.84 5.33
C THR A 11 -7.48 -3.51 4.02
N LEU A 12 -6.28 -4.10 4.01
CA LEU A 12 -5.76 -4.85 2.87
C LEU A 12 -6.67 -6.01 2.46
N GLY A 13 -7.28 -6.71 3.44
CA GLY A 13 -8.22 -7.79 3.16
C GLY A 13 -9.46 -7.32 2.39
N LYS A 14 -10.06 -6.18 2.79
CA LYS A 14 -11.22 -5.62 2.11
C LYS A 14 -10.89 -5.10 0.71
N ASN A 15 -9.71 -4.48 0.55
CA ASN A 15 -9.21 -4.03 -0.75
C ASN A 15 -8.98 -5.23 -1.71
N LEU A 16 -8.39 -6.32 -1.20
CA LEU A 16 -8.23 -7.57 -1.96
C LEU A 16 -9.58 -8.18 -2.37
N GLU A 17 -10.55 -8.25 -1.45
CA GLU A 17 -11.91 -8.74 -1.74
C GLU A 17 -12.65 -7.87 -2.77
N ALA A 18 -12.44 -6.56 -2.73
CA ALA A 18 -12.99 -5.62 -3.70
C ALA A 18 -12.32 -5.73 -5.08
N GLY A 19 -11.14 -6.34 -5.16
CA GLY A 19 -10.35 -6.46 -6.38
C GLY A 19 -9.78 -5.11 -6.85
N THR A 20 -9.63 -4.16 -5.95
CA THR A 20 -9.03 -2.85 -6.25
C THR A 20 -7.52 -2.95 -6.18
N GLY A 21 -6.85 -2.30 -7.13
CA GLY A 21 -5.38 -2.23 -7.16
C GLY A 21 -4.87 -1.07 -6.32
N MET A 22 -3.61 -1.16 -5.90
CA MET A 22 -2.91 -0.09 -5.21
C MET A 22 -1.57 0.18 -5.86
N SER A 23 -1.20 1.45 -5.97
CA SER A 23 0.11 1.87 -6.42
C SER A 23 0.72 2.85 -5.44
N VAL A 24 2.04 2.93 -5.43
CA VAL A 24 2.79 3.88 -4.63
C VAL A 24 3.80 4.61 -5.48
N ASP A 25 3.90 5.91 -5.26
CA ASP A 25 4.89 6.77 -5.87
C ASP A 25 5.92 7.21 -4.83
N CYS A 26 7.20 6.91 -5.06
CA CYS A 26 8.26 7.49 -4.24
C CYS A 26 8.55 8.91 -4.72
N LEU A 27 8.22 9.91 -3.91
CA LEU A 27 8.45 11.32 -4.25
C LEU A 27 9.93 11.72 -4.19
N THR A 28 10.79 10.91 -3.55
CA THR A 28 12.25 11.12 -3.55
C THR A 28 12.90 10.76 -4.90
N CYS A 29 12.55 9.61 -5.48
CA CYS A 29 13.17 9.12 -6.72
C CYS A 29 12.21 9.07 -7.92
N ARG A 30 10.96 9.49 -7.74
CA ARG A 30 9.86 9.47 -8.72
C ARG A 30 9.56 8.10 -9.30
N ARG A 31 9.83 7.04 -8.53
CA ARG A 31 9.53 5.66 -8.93
C ARG A 31 8.08 5.34 -8.60
N HIS A 32 7.34 4.89 -9.61
CA HIS A 32 6.00 4.36 -9.48
C HIS A 32 6.04 2.83 -9.42
N VAL A 33 5.29 2.23 -8.50
CA VAL A 33 5.15 0.76 -8.38
C VAL A 33 3.69 0.40 -8.10
N VAL A 34 3.15 -0.54 -8.86
CA VAL A 34 1.89 -1.21 -8.53
C VAL A 34 2.19 -2.31 -7.52
N LEU A 35 1.48 -2.29 -6.40
CA LEU A 35 1.64 -3.23 -5.31
C LEU A 35 0.83 -4.51 -5.57
N ASP A 36 1.43 -5.65 -5.26
CA ASP A 36 0.71 -6.92 -5.16
C ASP A 36 0.00 -6.97 -3.80
N VAL A 37 -1.31 -6.67 -3.81
CA VAL A 37 -2.13 -6.64 -2.59
C VAL A 37 -2.22 -8.02 -1.93
N ALA A 38 -2.23 -9.11 -2.72
CA ALA A 38 -2.29 -10.47 -2.16
C ALA A 38 -0.99 -10.78 -1.39
N ALA A 39 0.17 -10.47 -1.97
CA ALA A 39 1.45 -10.64 -1.28
C ALA A 39 1.56 -9.75 -0.02
N LEU A 40 0.97 -8.55 -0.04
CA LEU A 40 0.91 -7.70 1.16
C LEU A 40 0.00 -8.27 2.25
N VAL A 41 -1.15 -8.85 1.88
CA VAL A 41 -2.04 -9.54 2.83
C VAL A 41 -1.34 -10.73 3.46
N GLU A 42 -0.60 -11.54 2.68
CA GLU A 42 0.18 -12.65 3.22
C GLU A 42 1.26 -12.18 4.21
N ARG A 43 1.90 -11.04 3.94
CA ARG A 43 3.00 -10.53 4.76
C ARG A 43 2.55 -9.77 6.01
N LEU A 44 1.50 -8.97 5.92
CA LEU A 44 1.04 -8.04 6.98
C LEU A 44 -0.26 -8.49 7.65
N GLY A 45 -0.97 -9.44 7.05
CA GLY A 45 -2.27 -9.90 7.49
C GLY A 45 -3.44 -9.12 6.87
N PRO A 46 -4.62 -9.74 6.74
CA PRO A 46 -5.80 -9.12 6.11
C PRO A 46 -6.39 -7.95 6.92
N GLY A 47 -6.10 -7.89 8.23
CA GLY A 47 -6.54 -6.81 9.12
C GLY A 47 -5.65 -5.56 9.10
N GLN A 48 -4.54 -5.56 8.35
CA GLN A 48 -3.65 -4.41 8.23
C GLN A 48 -4.40 -3.22 7.61
N PRO A 49 -4.40 -2.04 8.26
CA PRO A 49 -4.97 -0.84 7.68
C PRO A 49 -4.23 -0.44 6.40
N CYS A 50 -4.97 -0.08 5.36
CA CYS A 50 -4.43 0.15 4.01
C CYS A 50 -4.54 1.60 3.53
N LEU A 51 -4.83 2.54 4.44
CA LEU A 51 -4.79 3.97 4.12
C LEU A 51 -3.33 4.45 4.11
N HIS A 52 -3.08 5.53 3.36
CA HIS A 52 -1.74 6.09 3.14
C HIS A 52 -0.91 6.20 4.44
N TRP A 53 -1.45 6.82 5.49
CA TRP A 53 -0.73 7.04 6.75
C TRP A 53 -0.38 5.75 7.51
N ASP A 54 -1.09 4.66 7.27
CA ASP A 54 -0.80 3.36 7.87
C ASP A 54 0.18 2.55 7.04
N LEU A 55 0.12 2.69 5.71
CA LEU A 55 1.06 2.05 4.81
C LEU A 55 2.46 2.65 4.91
N VAL A 56 2.63 3.96 4.89
CA VAL A 56 3.95 4.63 4.97
C VAL A 56 4.77 4.25 6.23
N LYS A 57 4.12 3.70 7.26
CA LYS A 57 4.78 3.16 8.46
C LYS A 57 5.45 1.81 8.21
N VAL A 58 4.90 1.00 7.30
CA VAL A 58 5.28 -0.41 7.05
C VAL A 58 5.90 -0.66 5.67
N ILE A 59 5.75 0.26 4.72
CA ILE A 59 6.41 0.23 3.40
C ILE A 59 7.48 1.32 3.28
N PHE A 60 8.48 1.08 2.42
CA PHE A 60 9.57 1.99 2.11
C PHE A 60 10.09 1.75 0.70
N CYS A 61 10.72 2.75 0.09
CA CYS A 61 11.37 2.62 -1.20
C CYS A 61 12.74 1.93 -1.06
N HIS A 62 12.87 0.72 -1.61
CA HIS A 62 14.11 -0.06 -1.58
C HIS A 62 15.32 0.71 -2.13
N GLU A 63 15.17 1.40 -3.27
CA GLU A 63 16.25 2.15 -3.92
C GLU A 63 16.73 3.33 -3.07
N CYS A 64 15.79 4.06 -2.46
CA CYS A 64 16.13 5.19 -1.60
C CYS A 64 16.81 4.72 -0.32
N ARG A 65 16.33 3.62 0.27
CA ARG A 65 16.95 3.01 1.45
C ARG A 65 18.36 2.54 1.16
N ALA A 66 18.57 1.84 0.05
CA ALA A 66 19.89 1.37 -0.37
C ALA A 66 20.88 2.53 -0.63
N SER A 67 20.37 3.68 -1.07
CA SER A 67 21.17 4.88 -1.32
C SER A 67 21.33 5.81 -0.10
N GLY A 68 20.75 5.47 1.06
CA GLY A 68 20.76 6.33 2.25
C GLY A 68 19.94 7.63 2.15
N ARG A 69 18.97 7.70 1.22
CA ARG A 69 18.02 8.81 1.10
C ARG A 69 16.79 8.57 1.97
N ASP A 70 15.94 9.59 2.09
CA ASP A 70 14.60 9.41 2.67
C ASP A 70 13.79 8.39 1.85
N ASP A 71 13.53 7.25 2.48
CA ASP A 71 12.89 6.06 1.91
C ASP A 71 11.38 6.02 2.15
N ARG A 72 10.82 6.98 2.91
CA ARG A 72 9.40 6.99 3.30
C ARG A 72 8.61 8.19 2.77
N ASN A 73 9.23 9.02 1.95
CA ASN A 73 8.52 10.01 1.15
C ASN A 73 7.78 9.32 -0.02
N LEU A 74 6.66 8.68 0.32
CA LEU A 74 5.82 7.87 -0.55
C LEU A 74 4.42 8.51 -0.63
N LEU A 75 3.78 8.48 -1.79
CA LEU A 75 2.38 8.88 -2.01
C LEU A 75 1.52 7.66 -2.34
#